data_AF-A0A8T5XQS3-F1
#
_entry.id   AF-A0A8T5XQS3-F1
#
_cell.length_a   1.000
_cell.length_b   1.000
_cell.length_c   1.000
_cell.angle_alpha   90.00
_cell.angle_beta   90.00
_cell.angle_gamma   90.00
#
_symmetry.space_group_name_H-M   'P 1'
#
loop_
_entity.id
_entity.type
_entity.pdbx_description
1 polymer ?
#
loop_
_entity_poly.entity_id
_entity_poly.type
_entity_poly.pdbx_seq_one_letter_code
_entity_poly.pdbx_strand_id
1 'polypeptide(L)'
;MYICFEGKELPYKTTTRQGYVEYESIPNICINCPKREKCLYENKKTKEISDTKTRIIRRHVKEHYADDVRAFMKTEKGRNLYKRRKETIERIFADMKELCGIRYANYRGSEGVKAQALITATALNIKKIATILSK
;
A
#
# COMPACT_ATOMS: atom_id res chain seq x y z
N MET A 1 12.53 -12.41 -4.14
CA MET A 1 12.63 -13.23 -5.37
C MET A 1 11.28 -13.16 -6.09
N TYR A 2 11.28 -12.89 -7.39
CA TYR A 2 10.06 -12.82 -8.19
C TYR A 2 10.02 -13.98 -9.17
N ILE A 3 8.87 -14.62 -9.27
CA ILE A 3 8.67 -15.83 -10.06
C ILE A 3 7.51 -15.57 -11.03
N CYS A 4 7.67 -16.00 -12.28
CA CYS A 4 6.60 -15.95 -13.27
C CYS A 4 5.58 -17.09 -13.05
N PHE A 5 4.49 -17.08 -13.81
CA PHE A 5 3.44 -18.12 -13.72
C PHE A 5 3.91 -19.54 -14.06
N GLU A 6 5.04 -19.68 -14.76
CA GLU A 6 5.69 -20.95 -15.11
C GLU A 6 6.83 -21.31 -14.15
N GLY A 7 6.95 -20.63 -13.01
CA GLY A 7 7.96 -20.96 -12.00
C GLY A 7 9.38 -20.45 -12.31
N LYS A 8 9.58 -19.68 -13.39
CA LYS A 8 10.90 -19.11 -13.74
C LYS A 8 11.17 -17.82 -12.96
N GLU A 9 12.40 -17.67 -12.48
CA GLU A 9 12.84 -16.47 -11.78
C GLU A 9 12.94 -15.28 -12.72
N LEU A 10 12.57 -14.11 -12.20
CA LEU A 10 12.72 -12.83 -12.88
C LEU A 10 13.95 -12.11 -12.31
N PRO A 11 15.06 -12.02 -13.07
CA PRO A 11 16.24 -11.32 -12.62
C PRO A 11 15.99 -9.83 -12.37
N TYR A 12 16.78 -9.28 -11.44
CA TYR A 12 16.84 -7.85 -11.20
C TYR A 12 17.36 -7.12 -12.45
N LYS A 13 16.66 -6.06 -12.87
CA LYS A 13 17.07 -5.21 -13.99
C LYS A 13 17.72 -3.92 -13.49
N THR A 14 16.98 -3.12 -12.73
CA THR A 14 17.44 -1.81 -12.26
C THR A 14 16.54 -1.30 -11.13
N THR A 15 16.99 -0.24 -10.45
CA THR A 15 16.18 0.52 -9.49
C THR A 15 16.04 1.94 -10.02
N THR A 16 14.80 2.39 -10.20
CA THR A 16 14.49 3.72 -10.70
C THR A 16 14.76 4.79 -9.64
N ARG A 17 15.00 6.03 -10.07
CA ARG A 17 15.13 7.21 -9.17
C ARG A 17 13.92 7.42 -8.27
N GLN A 18 12.74 6.93 -8.68
CA GLN A 18 11.50 7.00 -7.91
C GLN A 18 11.38 5.89 -6.85
N GLY A 19 12.40 5.03 -6.69
CA GLY A 19 12.43 3.97 -5.69
C GLY A 19 11.70 2.68 -6.09
N TYR A 20 11.57 2.41 -7.39
CA TYR A 20 11.02 1.15 -7.88
C TYR A 20 12.12 0.21 -8.35
N VAL A 21 12.10 -1.02 -7.87
CA VAL A 21 12.90 -2.12 -8.37
C VAL A 21 12.16 -2.78 -9.53
N GLU A 22 12.83 -2.88 -10.68
CA GLU A 22 12.35 -3.56 -11.87
C GLU A 22 12.96 -4.96 -11.98
N TYR A 23 12.11 -5.96 -12.22
CA TYR A 23 12.48 -7.33 -12.52
C TYR A 23 12.01 -7.68 -13.93
N GLU A 24 12.87 -8.26 -14.75
CA GLU A 24 12.60 -8.51 -16.17
C GLU A 24 12.70 -9.99 -16.53
N SER A 25 11.74 -10.48 -17.32
CA SER A 25 11.81 -11.83 -17.85
C SER A 25 12.84 -11.95 -18.97
N ILE A 26 13.50 -13.10 -19.07
CA ILE A 26 14.49 -13.37 -20.13
C ILE A 26 13.75 -13.70 -21.45
N PRO A 27 13.98 -12.96 -22.56
CA PRO A 27 13.27 -13.18 -23.83
C PRO A 27 13.36 -14.62 -24.33
N ASN A 28 14.56 -15.21 -24.30
CA ASN A 28 14.80 -16.58 -24.79
C ASN A 28 13.94 -17.64 -24.08
N ILE A 29 13.62 -17.42 -22.80
CA ILE A 29 12.74 -18.31 -22.04
C ILE A 29 11.27 -18.06 -22.39
N CYS A 30 10.93 -16.81 -22.71
CA CYS A 30 9.56 -16.40 -23.03
C CYS A 30 9.10 -16.79 -24.43
N ILE A 31 10.02 -16.95 -25.41
CA ILE A 31 9.68 -17.31 -26.80
C ILE A 31 8.87 -18.60 -26.86
N ASN A 32 9.30 -19.63 -26.12
CA ASN A 32 8.69 -20.96 -26.10
C ASN A 32 7.75 -21.18 -24.89
N CYS A 33 7.29 -20.11 -24.24
CA CYS A 33 6.47 -20.22 -23.04
C CYS A 33 5.00 -20.57 -23.38
N PRO A 34 4.40 -21.61 -22.77
CA PRO A 34 3.02 -22.02 -23.06
C PRO A 34 1.98 -20.95 -22.67
N LYS A 35 2.33 -20.03 -21.75
CA LYS A 35 1.47 -18.92 -21.32
C LYS A 35 1.89 -17.57 -21.92
N ARG A 36 2.68 -17.56 -23.01
CA ARG A 36 3.19 -16.35 -23.66
C ARG A 36 2.08 -15.35 -23.98
N GLU A 37 0.99 -15.82 -24.57
CA GLU A 37 -0.17 -14.99 -24.97
C GLU A 37 -0.88 -14.31 -23.81
N LYS A 38 -0.97 -14.98 -22.65
CA LYS A 38 -1.60 -14.43 -21.44
C LYS A 38 -0.65 -13.56 -20.61
N CYS A 39 0.66 -13.77 -20.78
CA CYS A 39 1.69 -13.14 -19.94
C CYS A 39 2.25 -11.85 -20.55
N LEU A 40 2.46 -11.84 -21.87
CA LEU A 40 3.02 -10.72 -22.62
C LEU A 40 1.92 -9.94 -23.33
N TYR A 41 2.13 -8.63 -23.47
CA TYR A 41 1.20 -7.78 -24.20
C TYR A 41 1.58 -7.70 -25.67
N GLU A 42 0.59 -7.85 -26.55
CA GLU A 42 0.73 -7.63 -27.99
C GLU A 42 1.22 -6.21 -28.32
N ASN A 43 1.91 -6.08 -29.45
CA ASN A 43 2.21 -4.78 -30.00
C ASN A 43 0.92 -4.14 -30.53
N LYS A 44 0.63 -2.90 -30.12
CA LYS A 44 -0.59 -2.16 -30.52
C LYS A 44 -0.73 -1.99 -32.05
N LYS A 45 0.36 -1.99 -32.81
CA LYS A 45 0.34 -1.78 -34.27
C LYS A 45 0.24 -3.09 -35.06
N THR A 46 1.03 -4.09 -34.69
CA THR A 46 1.07 -5.38 -35.42
C THR A 46 0.13 -6.44 -34.85
N LYS A 47 -0.46 -6.23 -33.66
CA LYS A 47 -1.30 -7.19 -32.92
C LYS A 47 -0.62 -8.54 -32.65
N GLU A 48 0.71 -8.58 -32.75
CA GLU A 48 1.52 -9.77 -32.52
C GLU A 48 2.44 -9.58 -31.32
N ILE A 49 2.76 -10.68 -30.65
CA ILE A 49 3.74 -10.71 -29.57
C ILE A 49 5.10 -10.95 -30.20
N SER A 50 5.95 -9.93 -30.22
CA SER A 50 7.33 -10.06 -30.71
C SER A 50 8.16 -11.03 -29.86
N ASP A 51 9.10 -11.74 -30.48
CA ASP A 51 10.03 -12.66 -29.82
C ASP A 51 10.99 -11.97 -28.84
N THR A 52 11.23 -10.66 -29.02
CA THR A 52 12.04 -9.85 -28.09
C THR A 52 11.22 -9.28 -26.93
N LYS A 53 9.91 -9.56 -26.87
CA LYS A 53 9.04 -8.97 -25.86
C LYS A 53 9.27 -9.61 -24.50
N THR A 54 9.52 -8.78 -23.50
CA THR A 54 9.68 -9.17 -22.09
C THR A 54 8.56 -8.61 -21.22
N ARG A 55 8.37 -9.24 -20.06
CA ARG A 55 7.53 -8.73 -18.98
C ARG A 55 8.41 -8.08 -17.93
N ILE A 56 8.06 -6.87 -17.54
CA ILE A 56 8.71 -6.13 -16.46
C ILE A 56 7.73 -6.05 -15.29
N ILE A 57 8.16 -6.49 -14.12
CA ILE A 57 7.45 -6.31 -12.85
C ILE A 57 8.14 -5.21 -12.08
N ARG A 58 7.36 -4.24 -11.60
CA ARG A 58 7.84 -3.13 -10.77
C ARG A 58 7.37 -3.32 -9.34
N ARG A 59 8.29 -3.21 -8.38
CA ARG A 59 7.97 -3.17 -6.94
C ARG A 59 8.66 -2.00 -6.29
N HIS A 60 7.93 -1.23 -5.50
CA HIS A 60 8.56 -0.20 -4.69
C HIS A 60 9.48 -0.82 -3.62
N VAL A 61 10.63 -0.19 -3.34
CA VAL A 61 11.62 -0.71 -2.38
C VAL A 61 11.00 -0.96 -1.00
N LYS A 62 10.06 -0.11 -0.58
CA LYS A 62 9.35 -0.20 0.71
C LYS A 62 8.09 -1.08 0.68
N GLU A 63 7.76 -1.73 -0.43
CA GLU A 63 6.53 -2.55 -0.54
C GLU A 63 6.53 -3.73 0.43
N HIS A 64 7.70 -4.24 0.82
CA HIS A 64 7.82 -5.34 1.79
C HIS A 64 7.14 -5.01 3.13
N TYR A 65 7.20 -3.77 3.61
CA TYR A 65 6.46 -3.36 4.82
C TYR A 65 4.94 -3.50 4.64
N ALA A 66 4.41 -3.19 3.46
CA ALA A 66 2.99 -3.36 3.18
C ALA A 66 2.62 -4.85 3.12
N ASP A 67 3.51 -5.70 2.58
CA ASP A 67 3.32 -7.15 2.57
C ASP A 67 3.31 -7.75 3.97
N ASP A 68 4.20 -7.31 4.85
CA ASP A 68 4.24 -7.76 6.25
C ASP A 68 2.93 -7.40 6.96
N VAL A 69 2.40 -6.19 6.73
CA VAL A 69 1.11 -5.77 7.27
C VAL A 69 -0.04 -6.59 6.68
N ARG A 70 -0.04 -6.88 5.37
CA ARG A 70 -1.04 -7.74 4.73
C ARG A 70 -0.99 -9.16 5.29
N ALA A 71 0.20 -9.72 5.47
CA ALA A 71 0.40 -11.04 6.06
C ALA A 71 -0.10 -11.07 7.51
N PHE A 72 0.24 -10.05 8.30
CA PHE A 72 -0.27 -9.90 9.66
C PHE A 72 -1.80 -9.80 9.71
N MET A 73 -2.42 -9.04 8.81
CA MET A 73 -3.88 -8.91 8.75
C MET A 73 -4.62 -10.22 8.43
N LYS A 74 -3.96 -11.20 7.80
CA LYS A 74 -4.53 -12.53 7.56
C LYS A 74 -4.56 -13.41 8.82
N THR A 75 -3.71 -13.11 9.81
CA THR A 75 -3.70 -13.84 11.09
C THR A 75 -4.98 -13.60 11.88
N GLU A 76 -5.34 -14.50 12.78
CA GLU A 76 -6.49 -14.30 13.68
C GLU A 76 -6.33 -13.05 14.54
N LYS A 77 -5.14 -12.82 15.10
CA LYS A 77 -4.80 -11.62 15.87
C LYS A 77 -5.02 -10.35 15.06
N GLY A 78 -4.53 -10.32 13.82
CA GLY A 78 -4.71 -9.19 12.91
C GLY A 78 -6.19 -8.92 12.58
N ARG A 79 -6.95 -9.96 12.28
CA ARG A 79 -8.41 -9.86 12.03
C ARG A 79 -9.16 -9.31 13.25
N ASN A 80 -8.84 -9.79 14.45
CA ASN A 80 -9.48 -9.33 15.69
C ASN A 80 -9.14 -7.87 16.01
N LEU A 81 -7.88 -7.46 15.85
CA LEU A 81 -7.49 -6.06 15.99
C LEU A 81 -8.17 -5.16 14.96
N TYR A 82 -8.28 -5.61 13.71
CA TYR A 82 -8.97 -4.87 12.65
C TYR A 82 -10.46 -4.67 12.94
N LYS A 83 -11.14 -5.68 13.51
CA LYS A 83 -12.53 -5.54 13.99
C LYS A 83 -12.64 -4.47 15.08
N ARG A 84 -11.80 -4.53 16.12
CA ARG A 84 -11.80 -3.55 17.22
C ARG A 84 -11.46 -2.13 16.77
N ARG A 85 -10.69 -1.97 15.70
CA ARG A 85 -10.36 -0.67 15.10
C ARG A 85 -11.61 0.11 14.67
N LYS A 86 -12.63 -0.58 14.13
CA LYS A 86 -13.89 0.05 13.69
C LYS A 86 -14.65 0.67 14.86
N GLU A 87 -14.63 0.02 16.01
CA GLU A 87 -15.33 0.49 17.21
C GLU A 87 -14.58 1.61 17.92
N THR A 88 -13.25 1.51 17.98
CA THR A 88 -12.43 2.39 18.82
C THR A 88 -11.81 3.54 18.04
N ILE A 89 -11.18 3.25 16.90
CA ILE A 89 -10.40 4.22 16.14
C ILE A 89 -11.32 5.01 15.21
N GLU A 90 -12.18 4.34 14.43
CA GLU A 90 -13.07 5.05 13.48
C GLU A 90 -14.06 5.96 14.22
N ARG A 91 -14.52 5.57 15.42
CA ARG A 91 -15.36 6.42 16.28
C ARG A 91 -14.63 7.70 16.70
N ILE A 92 -13.38 7.62 17.13
CA ILE A 92 -12.59 8.80 17.49
C ILE A 92 -12.39 9.70 16.27
N PHE A 93 -12.12 9.13 15.09
CA PHE A 93 -12.01 9.93 13.87
C PHE A 93 -13.33 10.61 13.46
N ALA A 94 -14.47 9.98 13.74
CA ALA A 94 -15.78 10.61 13.55
C ALA A 94 -15.94 11.80 14.51
N ASP A 95 -15.69 11.60 15.82
CA ASP A 95 -15.72 12.68 16.82
C ASP A 95 -14.79 13.83 16.43
N MET A 96 -13.56 13.53 15.99
CA MET A 96 -12.63 14.56 15.53
C MET A 96 -13.24 15.41 14.41
N LYS A 97 -13.86 14.78 13.41
CA LYS A 97 -14.39 15.47 12.23
C LYS A 97 -15.62 16.29 12.56
N GLU A 98 -16.57 15.70 13.29
CA GLU A 98 -17.89 16.28 13.51
C GLU A 98 -17.90 17.22 14.73
N LEU A 99 -17.15 16.91 15.79
CA LEU A 99 -17.14 17.68 17.04
C LEU A 99 -15.92 18.58 17.20
N CYS A 100 -14.77 18.20 16.62
CA CYS A 100 -13.52 18.97 16.76
C CYS A 100 -13.10 19.72 15.48
N GLY A 101 -13.97 19.76 14.46
CA GLY A 101 -13.81 20.61 13.29
C GLY A 101 -12.61 20.29 12.39
N ILE A 102 -11.99 19.09 12.49
CA ILE A 102 -10.83 18.74 11.66
C ILE A 102 -11.20 18.38 10.21
N ARG A 103 -12.49 18.42 9.86
CA ARG A 103 -12.95 18.24 8.48
C ARG A 103 -12.37 19.32 7.55
N TYR A 104 -12.07 20.49 8.10
CA TYR A 104 -11.48 21.61 7.39
C TYR A 104 -10.20 22.08 8.07
N ALA A 105 -9.29 22.62 7.25
CA ALA A 105 -8.13 23.37 7.70
C ALA A 105 -8.59 24.79 8.06
N ASN A 106 -8.87 25.02 9.34
CA ASN A 106 -9.42 26.31 9.81
C ASN A 106 -8.34 27.39 9.98
N TYR A 107 -7.07 26.99 9.97
CA TYR A 107 -5.92 27.89 10.13
C TYR A 107 -5.08 27.94 8.84
N ARG A 108 -4.40 29.07 8.64
CA ARG A 108 -3.54 29.30 7.48
C ARG A 108 -2.17 28.65 7.66
N GLY A 109 -1.65 28.05 6.59
CA GLY A 109 -0.32 27.45 6.56
C GLY A 109 -0.25 26.07 7.22
N SER A 110 0.79 25.29 6.86
CA SER A 110 0.94 23.92 7.34
C SER A 110 1.13 23.83 8.86
N GLU A 111 1.78 24.83 9.47
CA GLU A 111 2.00 24.89 10.91
C GLU A 111 0.71 25.11 11.68
N GLY A 112 -0.16 26.03 11.23
CA GLY A 112 -1.46 26.27 11.86
C GLY A 112 -2.36 25.03 11.81
N VAL A 113 -2.39 24.34 10.67
CA VAL A 113 -3.16 23.09 10.52
C VAL A 113 -2.58 21.97 11.38
N LYS A 114 -1.26 21.86 11.50
CA LYS A 114 -0.61 20.91 12.42
C LYS A 114 -0.99 21.23 13.88
N ALA A 115 -0.95 22.49 14.28
CA ALA A 115 -1.34 22.91 15.62
C ALA A 115 -2.80 22.52 15.93
N GLN A 116 -3.73 22.79 15.00
CA GLN A 116 -5.12 22.35 15.11
C GLN A 116 -5.22 20.83 15.35
N ALA A 117 -4.54 20.03 14.52
CA ALA A 117 -4.57 18.57 14.64
C ALA A 117 -4.01 18.08 15.97
N LEU A 118 -2.90 18.65 16.44
CA LEU A 118 -2.23 18.26 17.68
C LEU A 118 -3.03 18.63 18.93
N ILE A 119 -3.64 19.83 18.96
CA ILE A 119 -4.50 20.27 20.06
C ILE A 119 -5.74 19.37 20.14
N THR A 120 -6.39 19.10 19.00
CA THR A 120 -7.54 18.18 18.94
C THR A 120 -7.17 16.77 19.43
N ALA A 121 -6.04 16.22 19.00
CA ALA A 121 -5.57 14.92 19.46
C ALA A 121 -5.31 14.91 20.97
N THR A 122 -4.71 15.98 21.50
CA THR A 122 -4.46 16.15 22.94
C THR A 122 -5.76 16.17 23.74
N ALA A 123 -6.74 16.96 23.31
CA ALA A 123 -8.05 17.05 23.97
C ALA A 123 -8.77 15.69 24.00
N LEU A 124 -8.73 14.93 22.89
CA LEU A 124 -9.34 13.60 22.83
C LEU A 124 -8.61 12.57 23.69
N ASN A 125 -7.29 12.65 23.80
CA ASN A 125 -6.52 11.82 24.72
C ASN A 125 -6.88 12.13 26.18
N ILE A 126 -7.02 13.41 26.55
CA ILE A 126 -7.49 13.82 27.88
C ILE A 126 -8.89 13.27 28.15
N LYS A 127 -9.85 13.46 27.21
CA LYS A 127 -11.21 12.91 27.31
C LYS A 127 -11.19 11.40 27.55
N LYS A 128 -10.35 10.68 26.80
CA LYS A 128 -10.19 9.23 26.93
C LYS A 128 -9.67 8.83 28.31
N ILE A 129 -8.63 9.51 28.81
CA ILE A 129 -8.08 9.26 30.15
C ILE A 129 -9.14 9.52 31.22
N ALA A 130 -9.83 10.67 31.16
CA ALA A 130 -10.89 11.01 32.11
C ALA A 130 -12.01 9.97 32.13
N THR A 131 -12.45 9.48 30.95
CA THR A 131 -13.49 8.44 30.84
C THR A 131 -13.06 7.09 31.42
N ILE A 132 -11.76 6.78 31.39
CA ILE A 132 -11.22 5.56 31.99
C ILE A 132 -11.15 5.70 33.51
N LEU A 133 -10.74 6.87 34.02
CA LEU A 133 -10.60 7.14 35.45
C LEU A 133 -11.94 7.38 36.16
N SER A 134 -12.99 7.78 35.43
CA SER A 134 -14.32 8.01 35.99
C SER A 134 -15.17 6.73 36.12
N LYS A 135 -14.58 5.56 35.86
CA LYS A 135 -15.20 4.24 36.01
C LYS A 135 -14.56 3.51 37.18
#